data_AF-A0A7V9IV10-F1
#
_entry.id   AF-A0A7V9IV10-F1
#
_cell.length_a   1.000
_cell.length_b   1.000
_cell.length_c   1.000
_cell.angle_alpha   90.00
_cell.angle_beta   90.00
_cell.angle_gamma   90.00
#
_symmetry.space_group_name_H-M   'P 1'
#
loop_
_entity.id
_entity.type
_entity.pdbx_description
1 polymer ?
#
loop_
_entity_poly.entity_id
_entity_poly.type
_entity_poly.pdbx_seq_one_letter_code
_entity_poly.pdbx_strand_id
1 'polypeptide(L)'
;MTADTRLSVALHAAAQRAVYAGTPIPTLVDELHSLAGDRPDILAQTAGLVAGAWSVKAPPRTHQRAIADALLALPGVDAGEVARGAALGRARALTPRYRAAAPAPAPRDHRPS
;
A
#
# COMPACT_ATOMS: atom_id res chain seq x y z
N MET A 1 18.67 1.27 -6.96
CA MET A 1 17.48 1.72 -6.22
C MET A 1 17.63 3.20 -5.91
N THR A 2 16.73 4.05 -6.42
CA THR A 2 16.81 5.52 -6.31
C THR A 2 16.43 6.02 -4.91
N ALA A 3 16.78 7.27 -4.57
CA ALA A 3 16.38 7.90 -3.31
C ALA A 3 14.85 7.95 -3.15
N ASP A 4 14.15 8.31 -4.22
CA ASP A 4 12.68 8.34 -4.27
C ASP A 4 12.06 6.96 -4.03
N THR A 5 12.67 5.89 -4.58
CA THR A 5 12.21 4.51 -4.32
C THR A 5 12.35 4.15 -2.85
N ARG A 6 13.46 4.53 -2.20
CA ARG A 6 13.68 4.27 -0.77
C ARG A 6 12.67 5.01 0.10
N LEU A 7 12.40 6.28 -0.23
CA LEU A 7 11.43 7.09 0.50
C LEU A 7 10.00 6.52 0.38
N SER A 8 9.60 6.11 -0.82
CA SER A 8 8.29 5.47 -1.03
C SER A 8 8.15 4.15 -0.25
N VAL A 9 9.19 3.32 -0.20
CA VAL A 9 9.19 2.08 0.60
C VAL A 9 9.12 2.39 2.10
N ALA A 10 9.85 3.39 2.58
CA ALA A 10 9.83 3.79 3.98
C ALA A 10 8.45 4.31 4.42
N LEU A 11 7.84 5.18 3.61
CA LEU A 11 6.49 5.69 3.82
C LEU A 11 5.46 4.55 3.84
N HIS A 12 5.57 3.58 2.93
CA HIS A 12 4.69 2.41 2.89
C HIS A 12 4.81 1.56 4.16
N ALA A 13 6.04 1.27 4.59
CA ALA A 13 6.30 0.46 5.78
C ALA A 13 5.82 1.16 7.06
N ALA A 14 6.04 2.47 7.18
CA ALA A 14 5.55 3.28 8.30
C ALA A 14 4.02 3.28 8.36
N ALA A 15 3.35 3.50 7.23
CA ALA A 15 1.89 3.45 7.15
C ALA A 15 1.34 2.07 7.53
N GLN A 16 1.92 0.98 7.03
CA GLN A 16 1.49 -0.36 7.42
C GLN A 16 1.66 -0.61 8.93
N ARG A 17 2.83 -0.28 9.48
CA ARG A 17 3.13 -0.46 10.91
C ARG A 17 2.13 0.27 11.79
N ALA A 18 1.89 1.55 11.52
CA ALA A 18 0.96 2.38 12.29
C ALA A 18 -0.47 1.81 12.27
N VAL A 19 -0.87 1.25 11.13
CA VAL A 19 -2.20 0.67 10.96
C VAL A 19 -2.37 -0.62 11.75
N TYR A 20 -1.34 -1.48 11.76
CA TYR A 20 -1.32 -2.66 12.60
C TYR A 20 -1.26 -2.33 14.09
N ALA A 21 -0.59 -1.23 14.45
CA ALA A 21 -0.52 -0.73 15.82
C ALA A 21 -1.81 -0.01 16.28
N GLY A 22 -2.76 0.25 15.38
CA GLY A 22 -3.96 1.03 15.70
C GLY A 22 -3.68 2.50 15.98
N THR A 23 -2.57 3.04 15.45
CA THR A 23 -2.18 4.44 15.60
C THR A 23 -3.30 5.36 15.13
N PRO A 24 -3.64 6.41 15.90
CA PRO A 24 -4.61 7.41 15.47
C PRO A 24 -4.22 8.05 14.14
N ILE A 25 -5.21 8.29 13.29
CA ILE A 25 -5.03 8.89 11.96
C ILE A 25 -4.20 10.17 12.00
N PRO A 26 -4.48 11.17 12.86
CA PRO A 26 -3.70 12.42 12.88
C PRO A 26 -2.21 12.18 13.18
N THR A 27 -1.90 11.27 14.11
CA THR A 27 -0.52 10.91 14.44
C THR A 27 0.21 10.25 13.27
N LEU A 28 -0.50 9.40 12.51
CA LEU A 28 0.04 8.81 11.29
C LEU A 28 0.32 9.87 10.22
N VAL A 29 -0.58 10.83 10.05
CA VAL A 29 -0.44 11.95 9.10
C VAL A 29 0.82 12.75 9.41
N ASP A 30 1.03 13.13 10.67
CA ASP A 30 2.21 13.89 11.10
C ASP A 30 3.52 13.10 10.90
N GLU A 31 3.52 11.79 11.20
CA GLU A 31 4.68 10.91 11.01
C GLU A 31 5.04 10.79 9.51
N LEU A 32 4.05 10.62 8.64
CA LEU A 32 4.29 10.49 7.20
C LEU A 32 4.69 11.82 6.57
N HIS A 33 4.14 12.94 7.03
CA HIS A 33 4.56 14.27 6.58
C HIS A 33 6.00 14.56 7.00
N SER A 34 6.36 14.25 8.25
CA SER A 34 7.72 14.40 8.76
C SER A 34 8.72 13.52 8.00
N LEU A 35 8.32 12.30 7.62
CA LEU A 35 9.17 11.39 6.84
C LEU A 35 9.34 11.84 5.39
N ALA A 36 8.31 12.44 4.79
CA ALA A 36 8.34 12.94 3.43
C ALA A 36 9.12 14.25 3.29
N GLY A 37 9.11 15.12 4.31
CA GLY A 37 9.72 16.45 4.25
C GLY A 37 9.18 17.26 3.07
N ASP A 38 10.06 17.92 2.31
CA ASP A 38 9.71 18.76 1.15
C ASP A 38 9.34 17.95 -0.13
N ARG A 39 8.92 16.69 0.02
CA ARG A 39 8.54 15.80 -1.10
C ARG A 39 7.07 15.39 -1.07
N PRO A 40 6.12 16.35 -1.16
CA PRO A 40 4.69 16.06 -1.16
C PRO A 40 4.25 15.25 -2.39
N ASP A 41 5.02 15.29 -3.48
CA ASP A 41 4.84 14.48 -4.70
C ASP A 41 4.96 12.97 -4.42
N ILE A 42 6.00 12.56 -3.69
CA ILE A 42 6.22 11.15 -3.33
C ILE A 42 5.18 10.69 -2.31
N LEU A 43 4.82 11.58 -1.38
CA LEU A 43 3.77 11.32 -0.39
C LEU A 43 2.43 11.05 -1.08
N ALA A 44 2.03 11.90 -2.03
CA ALA A 44 0.83 11.75 -2.84
C ALA A 44 0.83 10.43 -3.64
N GLN A 45 1.94 10.11 -4.29
CA GLN A 45 2.08 8.89 -5.07
C GLN A 45 1.98 7.64 -4.20
N THR A 46 2.65 7.64 -3.05
CA THR A 46 2.65 6.51 -2.11
C THR A 46 1.26 6.31 -1.50
N ALA A 47 0.58 7.41 -1.14
CA ALA A 47 -0.79 7.39 -0.66
C ALA A 47 -1.76 6.78 -1.67
N GLY A 48 -1.66 7.23 -2.92
CA GLY A 48 -2.43 6.66 -4.02
C GLY A 48 -2.18 5.16 -4.14
N LEU A 49 -0.92 4.73 -4.23
CA LEU A 49 -0.56 3.31 -4.38
C LEU A 49 -1.14 2.42 -3.28
N VAL A 50 -1.06 2.87 -2.02
CA VAL A 50 -1.61 2.15 -0.86
C VAL A 50 -3.14 2.07 -0.97
N ALA A 51 -3.80 3.21 -1.16
CA ALA A 51 -5.26 3.29 -1.26
C ALA A 51 -5.79 2.40 -2.39
N GLY A 52 -5.13 2.44 -3.55
CA GLY A 52 -5.49 1.63 -4.71
C GLY A 52 -5.27 0.13 -4.51
N ALA A 53 -4.11 -0.26 -3.98
CA ALA A 53 -3.83 -1.68 -3.75
C ALA A 53 -4.80 -2.32 -2.75
N TRP A 54 -5.30 -1.53 -1.80
CA TRP A 54 -6.17 -2.00 -0.74
C TRP A 54 -7.65 -1.96 -1.11
N SER A 55 -8.08 -1.06 -2.00
CA SER A 55 -9.47 -0.99 -2.46
C SER A 55 -9.97 -2.26 -3.14
N VAL A 56 -9.07 -3.17 -3.55
CA VAL A 56 -9.40 -4.42 -4.27
C VAL A 56 -9.28 -5.69 -3.41
N LYS A 57 -8.87 -5.60 -2.14
CA LYS A 57 -8.66 -6.78 -1.27
C LYS A 57 -9.86 -7.21 -0.39
N ALA A 58 -11.04 -6.60 -0.53
CA ALA A 58 -12.34 -6.93 0.13
C ALA A 58 -12.40 -6.81 1.67
N PRO A 59 -13.62 -6.84 2.27
CA PRO A 59 -14.54 -5.70 2.51
C PRO A 59 -13.97 -4.71 3.57
N PRO A 60 -14.59 -3.53 3.82
CA PRO A 60 -13.87 -2.36 4.30
C PRO A 60 -13.41 -2.56 5.75
N ARG A 61 -12.12 -2.84 5.95
CA ARG A 61 -11.53 -2.51 7.24
C ARG A 61 -11.47 -1.00 7.25
N THR A 62 -12.28 -0.36 8.09
CA THR A 62 -12.38 1.08 8.37
C THR A 62 -11.02 1.81 8.37
N HIS A 63 -9.97 1.09 8.75
CA HIS A 63 -8.58 1.52 8.82
C HIS A 63 -8.00 1.87 7.43
N GLN A 64 -8.48 1.25 6.35
CA GLN A 64 -7.95 1.39 4.98
C GLN A 64 -8.44 2.67 4.29
N ARG A 65 -9.73 2.98 4.47
CA ARG A 65 -10.32 4.26 4.06
C ARG A 65 -9.71 5.39 4.87
N ALA A 66 -9.57 5.19 6.18
CA ALA A 66 -8.92 6.11 7.10
C ALA A 66 -7.52 6.56 6.65
N ILE A 67 -6.65 5.65 6.18
CA ILE A 67 -5.30 6.03 5.71
C ILE A 67 -5.36 6.79 4.38
N ALA A 68 -6.24 6.39 3.46
CA ALA A 68 -6.41 7.11 2.21
C ALA A 68 -6.92 8.54 2.46
N ASP A 69 -7.91 8.69 3.33
CA ASP A 69 -8.49 9.98 3.73
C ASP A 69 -7.47 10.83 4.52
N ALA A 70 -6.70 10.20 5.42
CA ALA A 70 -5.60 10.80 6.16
C ALA A 70 -4.54 11.41 5.24
N LEU A 71 -4.15 10.66 4.20
CA LEU A 71 -3.13 11.08 3.26
C LEU A 71 -3.62 12.14 2.27
N LEU A 72 -4.92 12.13 1.95
CA LEU A 72 -5.57 13.18 1.16
C LEU A 72 -5.73 14.50 1.94
N ALA A 73 -5.71 14.45 3.28
CA ALA A 73 -5.79 15.63 4.14
C ALA A 73 -4.44 16.36 4.31
N LEU A 74 -3.34 15.82 3.77
CA LEU A 74 -2.01 16.41 3.90
C LEU A 74 -1.84 17.65 3.00
N PRO A 75 -1.31 18.76 3.51
CA PRO A 75 -1.09 19.98 2.73
C PRO A 75 -0.07 19.75 1.61
N GLY A 76 -0.35 20.28 0.42
CA GLY A 76 0.52 20.17 -0.76
C GLY A 76 0.39 18.88 -1.57
N VAL A 77 -0.49 17.96 -1.14
CA VAL A 77 -0.78 16.72 -1.88
C VAL A 77 -1.73 17.00 -3.04
N ASP A 78 -1.27 16.71 -4.27
CA ASP A 78 -2.10 16.82 -5.48
C ASP A 78 -3.06 15.63 -5.59
N ALA A 79 -4.37 15.92 -5.60
CA ALA A 79 -5.42 14.90 -5.67
C ALA A 79 -5.36 14.06 -6.97
N GLY A 80 -4.86 14.63 -8.06
CA GLY A 80 -4.66 13.94 -9.34
C GLY A 80 -3.48 12.95 -9.30
N GLU A 81 -2.39 13.27 -8.61
CA GLU A 81 -1.28 12.34 -8.32
C GLU A 81 -1.75 11.19 -7.42
N VAL A 82 -2.57 11.48 -6.40
CA VAL A 82 -3.17 10.43 -5.55
C VAL A 82 -4.09 9.52 -6.37
N ALA A 83 -4.94 10.09 -7.23
CA ALA A 83 -5.83 9.31 -8.10
C ALA A 83 -5.04 8.43 -9.09
N ARG A 84 -3.96 8.96 -9.69
CA ARG A 84 -3.05 8.20 -10.57
C ARG A 84 -2.35 7.08 -9.81
N GLY A 85 -1.81 7.36 -8.62
CA GLY A 85 -1.23 6.37 -7.73
C GLY A 85 -2.23 5.27 -7.36
N ALA A 86 -3.48 5.63 -7.09
CA ALA A 86 -4.55 4.69 -6.76
C ALA A 86 -4.95 3.80 -7.93
N ALA A 87 -5.01 4.35 -9.15
CA ALA A 87 -5.22 3.53 -10.34
C ALA A 87 -4.08 2.51 -10.53
N LEU A 88 -2.83 2.93 -10.35
CA LEU A 88 -1.66 2.06 -10.44
C LEU A 88 -1.63 1.01 -9.32
N GLY A 89 -1.97 1.40 -8.09
CA GLY A 89 -2.08 0.50 -6.94
C GLY A 89 -3.13 -0.58 -7.16
N ARG A 90 -4.32 -0.19 -7.64
CA ARG A 90 -5.39 -1.14 -8.03
C ARG A 90 -4.90 -2.10 -9.10
N ALA A 91 -4.33 -1.58 -10.18
CA ALA A 91 -3.82 -2.40 -11.27
C ALA A 91 -2.79 -3.42 -10.78
N ARG A 92 -1.84 -3.00 -9.93
CA ARG A 92 -0.82 -3.89 -9.35
C ARG A 92 -1.40 -4.96 -8.44
N ALA A 93 -2.38 -4.63 -7.62
CA ALA A 93 -3.01 -5.58 -6.70
C ALA A 93 -3.97 -6.55 -7.40
N LEU A 94 -4.57 -6.15 -8.52
CA LEU A 94 -5.37 -7.02 -9.39
C LEU A 94 -4.52 -7.85 -10.35
N THR A 95 -3.26 -7.46 -10.58
CA THR A 95 -2.33 -8.27 -11.37
C THR A 95 -1.92 -9.48 -10.53
N PRO A 96 -2.16 -10.73 -11.00
CA PRO A 96 -1.75 -11.93 -10.28
C PRO A 96 -0.23 -12.08 -10.36
N ARG A 97 0.51 -11.39 -9.49
CA ARG A 97 1.92 -11.69 -9.25
C ARG A 97 1.97 -12.78 -8.19
N TYR A 98 2.26 -14.00 -8.66
CA TYR A 98 2.12 -15.28 -7.95
C TYR A 98 0.67 -15.71 -7.71
N ARG A 99 0.06 -16.33 -8.75
CA ARG A 99 -0.64 -17.60 -8.50
C ARG A 99 0.41 -18.44 -7.79
N ALA A 100 0.26 -18.65 -6.48
CA ALA A 100 1.10 -19.58 -5.74
C ALA A 100 1.29 -20.80 -6.64
N ALA A 101 2.55 -21.12 -6.94
CA ALA A 101 2.89 -22.43 -7.44
C ALA A 101 2.20 -23.39 -6.46
N ALA A 102 1.07 -23.96 -6.85
CA ALA A 102 0.52 -25.08 -6.14
C ALA A 102 1.68 -26.07 -6.05
N PRO A 103 2.06 -26.56 -4.87
CA PRO A 103 3.05 -27.61 -4.80
C PRO A 103 2.56 -28.69 -5.77
N ALA A 104 3.44 -29.11 -6.68
CA ALA A 104 3.12 -30.19 -7.61
C ALA A 104 2.50 -31.33 -6.78
N PRO A 105 1.36 -31.91 -7.22
CA PRO A 105 0.77 -33.01 -6.47
C PRO A 105 1.86 -34.06 -6.25
N ALA A 106 2.05 -34.45 -4.98
CA ALA A 106 3.03 -35.46 -4.62
C ALA A 106 2.87 -36.67 -5.55
N PRO A 107 3.97 -37.26 -6.05
CA PRO A 107 3.87 -38.44 -6.90
C PRO A 107 3.04 -39.48 -6.16
N ARG A 108 1.96 -39.92 -6.80
CA ARG A 108 1.18 -41.04 -6.29
C ARG A 108 2.09 -42.24 -6.39
N ASP A 109 2.63 -42.66 -5.25
CA ASP A 109 3.25 -43.97 -5.11
C ASP A 109 2.17 -45.02 -5.41
N HIS A 110 2.09 -45.40 -6.67
CA HIS A 110 1.52 -46.67 -7.06
C HIS A 110 2.47 -47.73 -6.52
N ARG A 111 2.23 -48.19 -5.29
CA ARG A 111 2.68 -49.53 -4.90
C ARG A 111 1.84 -50.53 -5.68
N PRO A 112 2.43 -51.34 -6.57
CA PRO A 112 1.77 -52.54 -7.03
C PRO A 112 1.84 -53.59 -5.91
N SER A 113 0.65 -54.09 -5.58
CA SER A 113 0.35 -55.38 -4.92
C SER A 113 0.81 -55.59 -3.48
#